data_AF-A0A017SYX2-F1
#
_entry.id   AF-A0A017SYX2-F1
#
_cell.length_a   1.000
_cell.length_b   1.000
_cell.length_c   1.000
_cell.angle_alpha   90.00
_cell.angle_beta   90.00
_cell.angle_gamma   90.00
#
_symmetry.space_group_name_H-M   'P 1'
#
loop_
_entity.id
_entity.type
_entity.pdbx_description
1 polymer ?
#
loop_
_entity_poly.entity_id
_entity_poly.type
_entity_poly.pdbx_seq_one_letter_code
_entity_poly.pdbx_strand_id
1 'polypeptide(L)'
;MLVREPRPTSDEALAAITPALLASRRAFDAGRPGDRVVKLRSRHKGDPAALRALLLREGYVYSAEPRDALAMVTSLELTDLFDEPEIWLLRGAERHTLRRTTEGQGRRAVTSYRHTGGALDGRRADLLFGDRVALTAEALDAPLHRDLRALAEEVGFDRARVLHRTPHALLVALRFTPPREAAAGATVASAPQRATAGTPAVIPASTTQTTAAANAPQGTAPQGTTLQATAAGAPLWVEAVLDAEGAALKLGCIAEKAETRAAVAAIQQASAWKRRALAEMRGVVGDLVAEGLRFDRPSGEEGPDRDGQLRPVWMDAYLRGQQSFQVDETSYPVFDSAGKAWPPQVCVDFVLDTYERAAGTWFTGRGERPARVRGKLDFNDTGIPNRRAVLAFGEFAEERPDLFEVRRFQGEERVQFGAREQFFQNLVDHADDVQPGDVVAIHGLKRDDRIHQHAILVEWSDPVTGFPAGLADQMKRPRRRTWEGIMAEAPKRSLYYRVRPLRVLLGRLDPAEPAATSPLAKSQPR
;
A
#
# COMPACT_ATOMS: atom_id res chain seq x y z
N MET A 1 11.93 -22.39 13.66
CA MET A 1 11.66 -20.93 13.76
C MET A 1 12.01 -20.29 12.43
N LEU A 2 11.05 -19.73 11.68
CA LEU A 2 11.24 -19.29 10.29
C LEU A 2 11.99 -17.95 10.16
N VAL A 3 11.90 -17.09 11.18
CA VAL A 3 12.65 -15.83 11.30
C VAL A 3 13.00 -15.66 12.76
N ARG A 4 14.28 -15.40 13.08
CA ARG A 4 14.68 -14.99 14.43
C ARG A 4 14.51 -13.48 14.59
N GLU A 5 14.17 -13.03 15.78
CA GLU A 5 14.19 -11.60 16.09
C GLU A 5 15.62 -11.04 16.01
N PRO A 6 15.77 -9.75 15.65
CA PRO A 6 17.03 -9.03 15.83
C PRO A 6 17.44 -9.02 17.30
N ARG A 7 18.71 -9.32 17.57
CA ARG A 7 19.22 -9.41 18.94
C ARG A 7 19.60 -8.04 19.49
N PRO A 8 19.31 -7.74 20.77
CA PRO A 8 19.87 -6.56 21.41
C PRO A 8 21.39 -6.70 21.55
N THR A 9 22.08 -5.56 21.70
CA THR A 9 23.47 -5.54 22.14
C THR A 9 23.62 -6.31 23.45
N SER A 10 24.58 -7.23 23.52
CA SER A 10 24.78 -8.06 24.70
C SER A 10 25.19 -7.23 25.92
N ASP A 11 24.90 -7.73 27.11
CA ASP A 11 25.26 -7.06 28.36
C ASP A 11 26.78 -6.86 28.49
N GLU A 12 27.57 -7.85 28.04
CA GLU A 12 29.03 -7.76 27.99
C GLU A 12 29.50 -6.64 27.05
N ALA A 13 28.91 -6.54 25.84
CA ALA A 13 29.26 -5.48 24.90
C ALA A 13 28.83 -4.09 25.42
N LEU A 14 27.70 -3.99 26.12
CA LEU A 14 27.29 -2.74 26.77
C LEU A 14 28.24 -2.36 27.91
N ALA A 15 28.65 -3.33 28.74
CA ALA A 15 29.60 -3.12 29.84
C ALA A 15 30.96 -2.64 29.34
N ALA A 16 31.41 -3.19 28.21
CA ALA A 16 32.66 -2.82 27.56
C ALA A 16 32.65 -1.37 27.03
N ILE A 17 31.48 -0.82 26.66
CA ILE A 17 31.33 0.59 26.30
C ILE A 17 31.35 1.44 27.58
N THR A 18 30.42 1.19 28.51
CA THR A 18 30.46 1.74 29.87
C THR A 18 29.50 0.99 30.80
N PRO A 19 29.88 0.71 32.07
CA PRO A 19 28.99 0.08 33.05
C PRO A 19 27.65 0.81 33.23
N ALA A 20 27.59 2.12 32.98
CA ALA A 20 26.35 2.91 33.07
C ALA A 20 25.27 2.49 32.04
N LEU A 21 25.65 1.89 30.91
CA LEU A 21 24.69 1.39 29.92
C LEU A 21 23.94 0.16 30.43
N LEU A 22 24.59 -0.70 31.22
CA LEU A 22 23.90 -1.84 31.84
C LEU A 22 22.80 -1.38 32.80
N ALA A 23 23.09 -0.37 33.62
CA ALA A 23 22.10 0.24 34.50
C ALA A 23 20.93 0.84 33.69
N SER A 24 21.23 1.46 32.55
CA SER A 24 20.21 2.00 31.64
C SER A 24 19.37 0.91 30.98
N ARG A 25 19.97 -0.20 30.54
CA ARG A 25 19.26 -1.38 30.01
C ARG A 25 18.29 -1.93 31.05
N ARG A 26 18.76 -2.20 32.27
CA ARG A 26 17.91 -2.70 33.36
C ARG A 26 16.74 -1.76 33.66
N ALA A 27 16.99 -0.46 33.70
CA ALA A 27 15.93 0.54 33.89
C ALA A 27 14.94 0.61 32.72
N PHE A 28 15.40 0.38 31.49
CA PHE A 28 14.54 0.29 30.31
C PHE A 28 13.64 -0.95 30.40
N ASP A 29 14.20 -2.11 30.71
CA ASP A 29 13.46 -3.38 30.78
C ASP A 29 12.39 -3.37 31.88
N ALA A 30 12.68 -2.73 33.02
CA ALA A 30 11.73 -2.52 34.12
C ALA A 30 10.72 -1.37 33.87
N GLY A 31 10.90 -0.58 32.82
CA GLY A 31 10.07 0.58 32.51
C GLY A 31 8.75 0.23 31.84
N ARG A 32 7.77 1.15 31.93
CA ARG A 32 6.50 1.04 31.20
C ARG A 32 6.75 1.09 29.68
N PRO A 33 6.16 0.15 28.89
CA PRO A 33 6.21 0.19 27.43
C PRO A 33 5.78 1.54 26.83
N GLY A 34 6.47 1.96 25.78
CA GLY A 34 6.35 3.28 25.15
C GLY A 34 7.16 4.35 25.89
N ASP A 35 6.86 4.60 27.17
CA ASP A 35 7.52 5.62 27.98
C ASP A 35 9.03 5.38 28.11
N ARG A 36 9.44 4.11 28.16
CA ARG A 36 10.84 3.74 28.32
C ARG A 36 11.73 4.19 27.16
N VAL A 37 11.22 4.26 25.93
CA VAL A 37 11.97 4.78 24.77
C VAL A 37 12.23 6.28 24.93
N VAL A 38 11.20 7.05 25.30
CA VAL A 38 11.30 8.50 25.51
C VAL A 38 12.24 8.83 26.67
N LYS A 39 12.14 8.09 27.78
CA LYS A 39 13.04 8.24 28.93
C LYS A 39 14.48 7.94 28.57
N LEU A 40 14.73 6.91 27.77
CA LEU A 40 16.06 6.54 27.34
C LEU A 40 16.68 7.60 26.43
N ARG A 41 15.90 8.10 25.46
CA ARG A 41 16.28 9.24 24.60
C ARG A 41 16.69 10.45 25.44
N SER A 42 15.87 10.82 26.43
CA SER A 42 16.17 11.96 27.31
C SER A 42 17.42 11.75 28.15
N ARG A 43 17.66 10.52 28.64
CA ARG A 43 18.80 10.19 29.50
C ARG A 43 20.13 10.23 28.74
N HIS A 44 20.12 9.78 27.50
CA HIS A 44 21.30 9.71 26.63
C HIS A 44 21.30 10.83 25.58
N LYS A 45 20.70 11.98 25.90
CA LYS A 45 20.70 13.15 25.02
C LYS A 45 22.14 13.66 24.87
N GLY A 46 22.65 13.64 23.64
CA GLY A 46 24.04 14.02 23.35
C GLY A 46 25.02 12.84 23.37
N ASP A 47 24.55 11.60 23.54
CA ASP A 47 25.34 10.38 23.35
C ASP A 47 24.60 9.42 22.38
N PRO A 48 24.65 9.71 21.06
CA PRO A 48 23.94 8.90 20.07
C PRO A 48 24.45 7.46 20.01
N ALA A 49 25.74 7.23 20.27
CA ALA A 49 26.35 5.91 20.26
C ALA A 49 25.78 5.02 21.38
N ALA A 50 25.67 5.54 22.61
CA ALA A 50 25.01 4.85 23.72
C ALA A 50 23.54 4.57 23.42
N LEU A 51 22.80 5.57 22.95
CA LEU A 51 21.37 5.43 22.65
C LEU A 51 21.14 4.38 21.57
N ARG A 52 21.96 4.38 20.50
CA ARG A 52 21.97 3.37 19.44
C ARG A 52 22.24 1.97 19.97
N ALA A 53 23.27 1.79 20.81
CA ALA A 53 23.61 0.49 21.39
C ALA A 53 22.47 -0.08 22.28
N LEU A 54 21.71 0.81 22.93
CA LEU A 54 20.59 0.41 23.78
C LEU A 54 19.30 0.15 23.00
N LEU A 55 18.99 0.94 21.96
CA LEU A 55 17.72 0.87 21.25
C LEU A 55 17.75 0.01 19.99
N LEU A 56 18.83 0.05 19.21
CA LEU A 56 18.91 -0.73 17.98
C LEU A 56 19.31 -2.18 18.29
N ARG A 57 18.71 -3.10 17.56
CA ARG A 57 18.95 -4.54 17.69
C ARG A 57 19.61 -5.06 16.41
N GLU A 58 20.91 -5.33 16.44
CA GLU A 58 21.71 -5.65 15.22
C GLU A 58 21.55 -4.58 14.11
N GLY A 59 21.37 -3.31 14.52
CA GLY A 59 21.13 -2.15 13.64
C GLY A 59 19.67 -1.92 13.27
N TYR A 60 18.74 -2.79 13.69
CA TYR A 60 17.32 -2.66 13.39
C TYR A 60 16.58 -1.76 14.37
N VAL A 61 15.67 -0.95 13.82
CA VAL A 61 14.60 -0.25 14.54
C VAL A 61 13.50 -1.26 14.84
N TYR A 62 13.64 -2.00 15.93
CA TYR A 62 12.77 -3.13 16.25
C TYR A 62 12.51 -3.26 17.75
N SER A 63 11.26 -3.56 18.10
CA SER A 63 10.84 -4.06 19.41
C SER A 63 9.69 -5.03 19.22
N ALA A 64 9.70 -6.13 19.97
CA ALA A 64 8.58 -7.06 20.04
C ALA A 64 7.38 -6.46 20.80
N GLU A 65 7.63 -5.46 21.66
CA GLU A 65 6.60 -4.72 22.38
C GLU A 65 6.03 -3.59 21.49
N PRO A 66 4.75 -3.67 21.06
CA PRO A 66 4.19 -2.74 20.08
C PRO A 66 4.24 -1.27 20.50
N ARG A 67 4.10 -0.96 21.80
CA ARG A 67 4.15 0.42 22.28
C ARG A 67 5.55 1.02 22.16
N ASP A 68 6.59 0.21 22.38
CA ASP A 68 7.96 0.68 22.15
C ASP A 68 8.24 0.83 20.66
N ALA A 69 7.81 -0.12 19.83
CA ALA A 69 7.97 -0.03 18.39
C ALA A 69 7.37 1.27 17.84
N LEU A 70 6.16 1.63 18.29
CA LEU A 70 5.54 2.91 17.98
C LEU A 70 6.33 4.10 18.53
N ALA A 71 6.77 4.05 19.79
CA ALA A 71 7.54 5.12 20.39
C ALA A 71 8.88 5.35 19.66
N MET A 72 9.55 4.29 19.20
CA MET A 72 10.81 4.39 18.45
C MET A 72 10.62 5.20 17.15
N VAL A 73 9.57 4.94 16.38
CA VAL A 73 9.36 5.63 15.10
C VAL A 73 8.69 7.01 15.23
N THR A 74 8.04 7.29 16.36
CA THR A 74 7.35 8.57 16.58
C THR A 74 8.16 9.56 17.41
N SER A 75 9.08 9.07 18.24
CA SER A 75 9.79 9.88 19.23
C SER A 75 11.30 9.93 19.01
N LEU A 76 11.85 9.17 18.07
CA LEU A 76 13.26 9.24 17.70
C LEU A 76 13.42 9.84 16.29
N GLU A 77 14.47 10.61 16.14
CA GLU A 77 15.01 11.06 14.86
C GLU A 77 16.35 10.36 14.61
N LEU A 78 16.79 10.29 13.35
CA LEU A 78 18.11 9.74 13.03
C LEU A 78 19.25 10.52 13.72
N THR A 79 19.06 11.82 13.94
CA THR A 79 19.99 12.69 14.69
C THR A 79 20.04 12.40 16.19
N ASP A 80 19.07 11.67 16.76
CA ASP A 80 19.19 11.17 18.13
C ASP A 80 20.13 9.95 18.20
N LEU A 81 20.33 9.23 17.08
CA LEU A 81 21.02 7.94 17.02
C LEU A 81 22.40 8.01 16.31
N PHE A 82 22.65 9.08 15.56
CA PHE A 82 23.83 9.25 14.72
C PHE A 82 24.27 10.73 14.70
N ASP A 83 25.59 10.92 14.71
CA ASP A 83 26.26 12.22 14.48
C ASP A 83 27.20 12.19 13.28
N GLU A 84 27.38 11.02 12.69
CA GLU A 84 28.23 10.77 11.54
C GLU A 84 27.72 11.57 10.32
N PRO A 85 28.61 12.17 9.51
CA PRO A 85 28.20 13.02 8.38
C PRO A 85 27.44 12.24 7.31
N GLU A 86 27.67 10.94 7.21
CA GLU A 86 27.01 10.01 6.32
C GLU A 86 26.69 8.71 7.07
N ILE A 87 25.52 8.14 6.78
CA ILE A 87 25.08 6.83 7.28
C ILE A 87 24.36 6.06 6.17
N TRP A 88 24.16 4.77 6.40
CA TRP A 88 23.49 3.87 5.47
C TRP A 88 22.20 3.32 6.08
N LEU A 89 21.14 3.29 5.28
CA LEU A 89 19.82 2.79 5.65
C LEU A 89 19.39 1.69 4.69
N LEU A 90 19.02 0.53 5.20
CA LEU A 90 18.34 -0.53 4.46
C LEU A 90 16.85 -0.53 4.85
N ARG A 91 15.99 -0.29 3.86
CA ARG A 91 14.53 -0.27 3.98
C ARG A 91 13.93 -1.24 2.97
N GLY A 92 13.36 -2.33 3.46
CA GLY A 92 12.99 -3.44 2.57
C GLY A 92 14.23 -3.94 1.81
N ALA A 93 14.12 -4.08 0.49
CA ALA A 93 15.27 -4.43 -0.34
C ALA A 93 16.21 -3.25 -0.68
N GLU A 94 15.80 -2.00 -0.43
CA GLU A 94 16.52 -0.81 -0.92
C GLU A 94 17.57 -0.30 0.08
N ARG A 95 18.77 -0.02 -0.44
CA ARG A 95 19.83 0.67 0.30
C ARG A 95 19.81 2.15 -0.04
N HIS A 96 19.88 2.98 0.98
CA HIS A 96 19.95 4.43 0.87
C HIS A 96 21.20 4.93 1.58
N THR A 97 21.90 5.85 0.94
CA THR A 97 22.92 6.68 1.57
C THR A 97 22.23 7.94 2.08
N LEU A 98 22.50 8.30 3.34
CA LEU A 98 21.92 9.48 3.98
C LEU A 98 23.03 10.41 4.43
N ARG A 99 22.89 11.70 4.13
CA ARG A 99 23.83 12.74 4.53
C ARG A 99 23.23 13.64 5.60
N ARG A 100 23.99 13.92 6.64
CA ARG A 100 23.65 14.88 7.69
C ARG A 100 23.73 16.29 7.11
N THR A 101 22.67 17.06 7.28
CA THR A 101 22.55 18.43 6.79
C THR A 101 22.04 19.32 7.90
N THR A 102 22.48 20.58 7.91
CA THR A 102 22.00 21.60 8.86
C THR A 102 21.46 22.76 8.05
N GLU A 103 20.17 23.05 8.21
CA GLU A 103 19.47 24.11 7.49
C GLU A 103 19.04 25.22 8.44
N GLY A 104 19.13 26.47 7.98
CA GLY A 104 18.87 27.66 8.79
C GLY A 104 20.13 28.25 9.42
N GLN A 105 19.95 29.30 10.23
CA GLN A 105 21.06 30.04 10.85
C GLN A 105 20.85 30.21 12.36
N GLY A 106 21.96 30.17 13.11
CA GLY A 106 21.99 30.39 14.55
C GLY A 106 21.09 29.42 15.33
N ARG A 107 20.29 29.96 16.26
CA ARG A 107 19.39 29.17 17.13
C ARG A 107 18.23 28.47 16.39
N ARG A 108 18.00 28.79 15.12
CA ARG A 108 16.96 28.17 14.27
C ARG A 108 17.51 27.08 13.36
N ALA A 109 18.80 26.77 13.44
CA ALA A 109 19.40 25.73 12.64
C ALA A 109 18.80 24.36 13.00
N VAL A 110 18.22 23.66 12.02
CA VAL A 110 17.66 22.31 12.16
C VAL A 110 18.63 21.33 11.50
N THR A 111 19.08 20.35 12.27
CA THR A 111 19.93 19.27 11.74
C THR A 111 19.06 18.06 11.42
N SER A 112 19.25 17.48 10.24
CA SER A 112 18.52 16.28 9.81
C SER A 112 19.33 15.45 8.82
N TYR A 113 19.00 14.17 8.69
CA TYR A 113 19.54 13.32 7.63
C TYR A 113 18.66 13.42 6.38
N ARG A 114 19.29 13.55 5.21
CA ARG A 114 18.62 13.60 3.90
C ARG A 114 19.15 12.50 3.00
N HIS A 115 18.28 11.91 2.20
CA HIS A 115 18.70 10.94 1.18
C HIS A 115 19.64 11.60 0.17
N THR A 116 20.66 10.86 -0.27
CA THR A 116 21.54 11.27 -1.37
C THR A 116 21.34 10.33 -2.55
N GLY A 117 20.77 10.86 -3.63
CA GLY A 117 20.49 10.15 -4.88
C GLY A 117 19.10 9.49 -4.95
N GLY A 118 18.79 8.99 -6.15
CA GLY A 118 17.53 8.31 -6.46
C GLY A 118 16.30 9.22 -6.41
N ALA A 119 15.10 8.62 -6.36
CA ALA A 119 13.84 9.35 -6.34
C ALA A 119 13.58 10.16 -5.05
N LEU A 120 14.39 9.91 -4.01
CA LEU A 120 14.27 10.57 -2.71
C LEU A 120 15.34 11.64 -2.49
N ASP A 121 16.20 11.93 -3.46
CA ASP A 121 17.34 12.85 -3.29
C ASP A 121 16.93 14.18 -2.63
N GLY A 122 17.72 14.60 -1.64
CA GLY A 122 17.48 15.80 -0.85
C GLY A 122 16.28 15.73 0.11
N ARG A 123 15.44 14.70 0.07
CA ARG A 123 14.32 14.55 1.02
C ARG A 123 14.85 14.16 2.39
N ARG A 124 14.23 14.70 3.44
CA ARG A 124 14.50 14.31 4.82
C ARG A 124 14.16 12.82 5.00
N ALA A 125 15.07 12.08 5.60
CA ALA A 125 14.87 10.68 5.96
C ALA A 125 14.23 10.60 7.36
N ASP A 126 13.09 9.93 7.43
CA ASP A 126 12.43 9.57 8.68
C ASP A 126 12.73 8.11 9.04
N LEU A 127 12.70 7.79 10.34
CA LEU A 127 12.92 6.44 10.86
C LEU A 127 11.63 5.63 10.81
N LEU A 128 11.65 4.45 10.19
CA LEU A 128 10.52 3.53 10.13
C LEU A 128 10.81 2.23 10.89
N PHE A 129 9.73 1.54 11.28
CA PHE A 129 9.85 0.26 11.95
C PHE A 129 10.40 -0.79 10.96
N GLY A 130 11.39 -1.56 11.40
CA GLY A 130 12.07 -2.55 10.56
C GLY A 130 13.21 -1.99 9.71
N ASP A 131 13.41 -0.67 9.67
CA ASP A 131 14.61 -0.07 9.09
C ASP A 131 15.87 -0.64 9.75
N ARG A 132 16.90 -0.92 8.95
CA ARG A 132 18.24 -1.24 9.45
C ARG A 132 19.18 -0.11 9.13
N VAL A 133 19.84 0.45 10.14
CA VAL A 133 20.75 1.59 9.97
C VAL A 133 22.16 1.19 10.38
N ALA A 134 23.16 1.63 9.62
CA ALA A 134 24.56 1.34 9.87
C ALA A 134 25.47 2.50 9.45
N LEU A 135 26.73 2.45 9.91
CA LEU A 135 27.74 3.45 9.56
C LEU A 135 28.42 3.17 8.22
N THR A 136 28.40 1.93 7.75
CA THR A 136 28.97 1.53 6.45
C THR A 136 27.97 0.69 5.66
N ALA A 137 28.16 0.62 4.34
CA ALA A 137 27.30 -0.17 3.46
C ALA A 137 27.39 -1.67 3.75
N GLU A 138 28.60 -2.17 4.03
CA GLU A 138 28.91 -3.59 4.23
C GLU A 138 28.21 -4.15 5.48
N ALA A 139 28.03 -3.31 6.50
CA ALA A 139 27.28 -3.68 7.71
C ALA A 139 25.80 -4.01 7.42
N LEU A 140 25.29 -3.70 6.23
CA LEU A 140 23.94 -4.02 5.77
C LEU A 140 23.87 -5.31 4.92
N ASP A 141 24.99 -5.98 4.59
CA ASP A 141 25.03 -7.09 3.62
C ASP A 141 24.31 -8.36 4.04
N ALA A 142 24.15 -8.60 5.34
CA ALA A 142 23.48 -9.79 5.88
C ALA A 142 22.19 -9.42 6.61
N PRO A 143 21.11 -8.99 5.91
CA PRO A 143 19.86 -8.63 6.56
C PRO A 143 19.11 -9.86 7.07
N LEU A 144 18.38 -9.67 8.17
CA LEU A 144 17.52 -10.69 8.77
C LEU A 144 16.14 -10.76 8.11
N HIS A 145 15.65 -9.65 7.56
CA HIS A 145 14.38 -9.61 6.85
C HIS A 145 14.54 -9.96 5.37
N ARG A 146 13.39 -10.20 4.71
CA ARG A 146 13.26 -10.41 3.27
C ARG A 146 12.03 -9.64 2.79
N ASP A 147 12.15 -8.93 1.66
CA ASP A 147 11.08 -8.07 1.16
C ASP A 147 10.08 -8.85 0.28
N LEU A 148 9.22 -9.62 0.94
CA LEU A 148 8.15 -10.36 0.26
C LEU A 148 7.14 -9.43 -0.40
N ARG A 149 6.99 -8.18 0.07
CA ARG A 149 6.07 -7.20 -0.52
C ARG A 149 6.54 -6.78 -1.90
N ALA A 150 7.80 -6.35 -2.04
CA ALA A 150 8.35 -5.97 -3.33
C ALA A 150 8.21 -7.12 -4.35
N LEU A 151 8.52 -8.35 -3.93
CA LEU A 151 8.33 -9.54 -4.77
C LEU A 151 6.85 -9.79 -5.11
N ALA A 152 5.93 -9.63 -4.16
CA ALA A 152 4.49 -9.79 -4.40
C ALA A 152 3.98 -8.81 -5.46
N GLU A 153 4.48 -7.57 -5.44
CA GLU A 153 4.13 -6.54 -6.41
C GLU A 153 4.65 -6.86 -7.81
N GLU A 154 5.85 -7.41 -7.91
CA GLU A 154 6.45 -7.84 -9.18
C GLU A 154 5.74 -9.07 -9.75
N VAL A 155 5.67 -10.14 -8.95
CA VAL A 155 5.23 -11.49 -9.35
C VAL A 155 3.71 -11.59 -9.39
N GLY A 156 2.99 -10.87 -8.53
CA GLY A 156 1.53 -10.84 -8.50
C GLY A 156 0.84 -11.90 -7.65
N PHE A 157 1.51 -12.46 -6.64
CA PHE A 157 0.84 -13.21 -5.59
C PHE A 157 0.31 -12.25 -4.52
N ASP A 158 -0.75 -12.65 -3.80
CA ASP A 158 -1.38 -11.82 -2.76
C ASP A 158 -1.23 -12.42 -1.34
N ARG A 159 -0.84 -13.70 -1.22
CA ARG A 159 -0.40 -14.30 0.05
C ARG A 159 0.85 -15.15 -0.13
N ALA A 160 1.62 -15.29 0.94
CA ALA A 160 2.76 -16.18 1.04
C ALA A 160 2.78 -16.87 2.41
N ARG A 161 3.14 -18.16 2.42
CA ARG A 161 3.46 -18.92 3.63
C ARG A 161 4.90 -19.39 3.52
N VAL A 162 5.76 -19.01 4.46
CA VAL A 162 7.15 -19.47 4.48
C VAL A 162 7.17 -20.88 5.06
N LEU A 163 7.60 -21.86 4.27
CA LEU A 163 7.68 -23.26 4.65
C LEU A 163 9.09 -23.60 5.18
N HIS A 164 10.10 -23.09 4.49
CA HIS A 164 11.50 -23.27 4.88
C HIS A 164 12.33 -22.03 4.54
N ARG A 165 13.42 -21.83 5.28
CA ARG A 165 14.34 -20.71 5.08
C ARG A 165 15.79 -21.16 5.24
N THR A 166 16.62 -20.74 4.29
CA THR A 166 18.08 -20.78 4.37
C THR A 166 18.64 -19.35 4.30
N PRO A 167 19.97 -19.14 4.39
CA PRO A 167 20.56 -17.83 4.13
C PRO A 167 20.28 -17.29 2.73
N HIS A 168 20.21 -18.17 1.72
CA HIS A 168 20.19 -17.82 0.30
C HIS A 168 18.85 -18.10 -0.40
N ALA A 169 17.91 -18.78 0.25
CA ALA A 169 16.63 -19.12 -0.37
C ALA A 169 15.50 -19.29 0.64
N LEU A 170 14.26 -19.13 0.17
CA LEU A 170 13.03 -19.48 0.87
C LEU A 170 12.26 -20.54 0.08
N LEU A 171 11.78 -21.57 0.76
CA LEU A 171 10.68 -22.39 0.23
C LEU A 171 9.38 -21.80 0.75
N VAL A 172 8.45 -21.48 -0.14
CA VAL A 172 7.20 -20.80 0.19
C VAL A 172 6.03 -21.48 -0.50
N ALA A 173 4.83 -21.34 0.06
CA ALA A 173 3.59 -21.48 -0.69
C ALA A 173 3.06 -20.09 -1.04
N LEU A 174 2.82 -19.81 -2.32
CA LEU A 174 2.32 -18.53 -2.82
C LEU A 174 0.86 -18.67 -3.26
N ARG A 175 0.01 -17.71 -2.89
CA ARG A 175 -1.40 -17.62 -3.35
C ARG A 175 -1.52 -16.64 -4.50
N PHE A 176 -2.05 -17.10 -5.61
CA PHE A 176 -2.41 -16.29 -6.78
C PHE A 176 -3.93 -16.24 -6.90
N THR A 177 -4.51 -15.05 -6.76
CA THR A 177 -5.95 -14.84 -6.95
C THR A 177 -6.24 -14.36 -8.37
N PRO A 178 -7.02 -15.10 -9.18
CA PRO A 178 -7.47 -14.62 -10.49
C PRO A 178 -8.26 -13.32 -10.35
N PRO A 179 -8.16 -12.38 -11.32
CA PRO A 179 -9.02 -11.21 -11.34
C PRO A 179 -10.49 -11.65 -11.49
N ARG A 180 -11.40 -11.04 -10.72
CA ARG A 180 -12.84 -11.40 -10.70
C ARG A 180 -13.48 -11.32 -12.09
N GLU A 181 -13.04 -10.37 -12.93
CA GLU A 181 -13.59 -10.19 -14.27
C GLU A 181 -13.28 -11.39 -15.19
N ALA A 182 -12.13 -12.04 -15.00
CA ALA A 182 -11.79 -13.25 -15.75
C ALA A 182 -12.66 -14.45 -15.34
N ALA A 183 -13.11 -14.49 -14.08
CA ALA A 183 -14.02 -15.53 -13.59
C ALA A 183 -15.42 -15.42 -14.23
N ALA A 184 -15.95 -14.20 -14.36
CA ALA A 184 -17.29 -13.98 -14.91
C ALA A 184 -17.39 -14.32 -16.42
N GLY A 185 -16.33 -14.01 -17.18
CA GLY A 185 -16.29 -14.26 -18.63
C GLY A 185 -16.20 -15.73 -19.04
N ALA A 186 -15.68 -16.61 -18.17
CA ALA A 186 -15.52 -18.04 -18.46
C ALA A 186 -16.85 -18.81 -18.52
N THR A 187 -17.92 -18.29 -17.91
CA THR A 187 -19.21 -18.96 -17.78
C THR A 187 -20.10 -18.89 -19.03
N VAL A 188 -19.77 -18.06 -20.03
CA VAL A 188 -20.72 -17.72 -21.12
C VAL A 188 -20.45 -18.47 -22.44
N ALA A 189 -19.37 -19.24 -22.56
CA ALA A 189 -19.01 -19.94 -23.80
C ALA A 189 -19.47 -21.41 -23.88
N SER A 190 -20.56 -21.79 -23.19
CA SER A 190 -21.21 -23.07 -23.46
C SER A 190 -22.13 -22.89 -24.67
N ALA A 191 -21.61 -23.22 -25.86
CA ALA A 191 -22.41 -23.27 -27.08
C ALA A 191 -23.68 -24.10 -26.84
N PRO A 192 -24.87 -23.68 -27.33
CA PRO A 192 -26.05 -24.52 -27.25
C PRO A 192 -25.73 -25.85 -27.95
N GLN A 193 -25.73 -26.94 -27.20
CA GLN A 193 -25.73 -28.28 -27.78
C GLN A 193 -26.93 -28.32 -28.73
N ARG A 194 -26.65 -28.31 -30.05
CA ARG A 194 -27.64 -28.63 -31.06
C ARG A 194 -28.18 -30.01 -30.70
N ALA A 195 -29.42 -30.04 -30.20
CA ALA A 195 -30.20 -31.26 -30.10
C ALA A 195 -30.29 -31.85 -31.52
N THR A 196 -29.52 -32.91 -31.77
CA THR A 196 -29.70 -33.75 -32.94
C THR A 196 -30.90 -34.64 -32.66
N ALA A 197 -32.02 -34.32 -33.30
CA ALA A 197 -33.15 -35.24 -33.38
C ALA A 197 -32.74 -36.43 -34.26
N GLY A 198 -32.71 -37.63 -33.67
CA GLY A 198 -32.48 -38.89 -34.37
C GLY A 198 -33.53 -39.92 -34.00
N THR A 199 -34.48 -40.14 -34.90
CA THR A 199 -35.44 -41.24 -34.91
C THR A 199 -34.76 -42.53 -35.42
N PRO A 200 -35.15 -43.74 -34.97
CA PRO A 200 -34.37 -44.95 -35.21
C PRO A 200 -34.75 -45.66 -36.52
N ALA A 201 -33.77 -46.33 -37.14
CA ALA A 201 -34.02 -47.32 -38.18
C ALA A 201 -33.22 -48.60 -37.89
N VAL A 202 -33.89 -49.71 -38.14
CA VAL A 202 -33.59 -51.09 -37.74
C VAL A 202 -33.18 -51.91 -38.98
N ILE A 203 -31.95 -52.49 -38.96
CA ILE A 203 -31.51 -53.85 -39.43
C ILE A 203 -31.62 -54.18 -40.97
N PRO A 204 -30.81 -55.08 -41.65
CA PRO A 204 -29.98 -56.21 -41.17
C PRO A 204 -28.53 -56.40 -41.72
N ALA A 205 -27.92 -57.45 -41.15
CA ALA A 205 -26.62 -58.10 -41.37
C ALA A 205 -26.30 -58.61 -42.80
N SER A 206 -24.99 -58.70 -43.14
CA SER A 206 -24.26 -59.96 -43.43
C SER A 206 -22.85 -59.77 -44.07
N THR A 207 -21.88 -60.47 -43.46
CA THR A 207 -20.83 -61.35 -44.07
C THR A 207 -19.53 -60.78 -44.69
N THR A 208 -18.43 -61.10 -43.98
CA THR A 208 -16.99 -61.36 -44.31
C THR A 208 -16.34 -60.83 -45.60
N GLN A 209 -15.14 -60.22 -45.45
CA GLN A 209 -13.87 -60.84 -45.89
C GLN A 209 -12.60 -60.15 -45.36
N THR A 210 -11.63 -61.00 -45.09
CA THR A 210 -10.25 -60.83 -44.60
C THR A 210 -9.34 -60.17 -45.64
N THR A 211 -8.41 -59.30 -45.23
CA THR A 211 -6.98 -59.36 -45.62
C THR A 211 -6.14 -58.46 -44.70
N ALA A 212 -5.02 -59.01 -44.27
CA ALA A 212 -4.01 -58.41 -43.41
C ALA A 212 -3.07 -57.46 -44.17
N ALA A 213 -2.62 -56.37 -43.52
CA ALA A 213 -1.29 -55.79 -43.75
C ALA A 213 -0.88 -54.81 -42.65
N ALA A 214 0.29 -55.10 -42.07
CA ALA A 214 1.34 -54.19 -41.56
C ALA A 214 0.99 -53.16 -40.47
N ASN A 215 1.42 -53.51 -39.25
CA ASN A 215 1.61 -52.65 -38.09
C ASN A 215 2.65 -51.54 -38.34
N ALA A 216 2.28 -50.30 -38.02
CA ALA A 216 3.19 -49.23 -37.63
C ALA A 216 2.64 -48.60 -36.33
N PRO A 217 3.46 -48.38 -35.28
CA PRO A 217 2.97 -47.80 -34.04
C PRO A 217 2.71 -46.31 -34.26
N GLN A 218 1.46 -45.94 -34.53
CA GLN A 218 0.99 -44.58 -34.32
C GLN A 218 0.97 -44.35 -32.81
N GLY A 219 1.98 -43.62 -32.32
CA GLY A 219 1.97 -43.05 -30.98
C GLY A 219 0.75 -42.15 -30.85
N THR A 220 -0.27 -42.64 -30.15
CA THR A 220 -1.39 -41.84 -29.70
C THR A 220 -0.82 -40.71 -28.84
N ALA A 221 -0.89 -39.49 -29.38
CA ALA A 221 -0.68 -38.29 -28.58
C ALA A 221 -1.57 -38.40 -27.33
N PRO A 222 -1.06 -38.10 -26.12
CA PRO A 222 -1.88 -38.10 -24.93
C PRO A 222 -3.04 -37.13 -25.19
N GLN A 223 -4.24 -37.69 -25.29
CA GLN A 223 -5.46 -36.90 -25.33
C GLN A 223 -5.42 -36.04 -24.07
N GLY A 224 -5.25 -34.73 -24.29
CA GLY A 224 -5.07 -33.76 -23.23
C GLY A 224 -6.18 -33.95 -22.21
N THR A 225 -5.80 -34.37 -21.01
CA THR A 225 -6.66 -34.33 -19.84
C THR A 225 -7.10 -32.88 -19.72
N THR A 226 -8.33 -32.61 -20.16
CA THR A 226 -8.99 -31.31 -20.00
C THR A 226 -8.81 -30.95 -18.54
N LEU A 227 -8.06 -29.87 -18.28
CA LEU A 227 -7.96 -29.25 -16.98
C LEU A 227 -9.36 -29.24 -16.38
N GLN A 228 -9.62 -30.08 -15.38
CA GLN A 228 -10.82 -29.95 -14.57
C GLN A 228 -10.75 -28.54 -14.06
N ALA A 229 -11.59 -27.68 -14.63
CA ALA A 229 -11.60 -26.26 -14.39
C ALA A 229 -11.66 -26.08 -12.87
N THR A 230 -10.54 -25.70 -12.27
CA THR A 230 -10.54 -25.09 -10.95
C THR A 230 -11.63 -24.04 -11.02
N ALA A 231 -12.68 -24.19 -10.19
CA ALA A 231 -13.89 -23.37 -10.26
C ALA A 231 -13.49 -21.92 -10.58
N ALA A 232 -13.94 -21.42 -11.74
CA ALA A 232 -13.40 -20.20 -12.35
C ALA A 232 -13.36 -19.08 -11.29
N GLY A 233 -12.16 -18.68 -10.86
CA GLY A 233 -11.96 -17.64 -9.86
C GLY A 233 -11.49 -18.08 -8.46
N ALA A 234 -11.36 -19.36 -8.17
CA ALA A 234 -10.75 -19.80 -6.91
C ALA A 234 -9.25 -19.43 -6.85
N PRO A 235 -8.73 -18.97 -5.69
CA PRO A 235 -7.29 -18.74 -5.51
C PRO A 235 -6.48 -20.02 -5.69
N LEU A 236 -5.32 -19.91 -6.32
CA LEU A 236 -4.39 -21.02 -6.54
C LEU A 236 -3.19 -20.89 -5.59
N TRP A 237 -2.95 -21.89 -4.75
CA TRP A 237 -1.73 -22.01 -3.96
C TRP A 237 -0.71 -22.89 -4.68
N VAL A 238 0.54 -22.43 -4.76
CA VAL A 238 1.65 -23.19 -5.37
C VAL A 238 2.87 -23.15 -4.48
N GLU A 239 3.63 -24.24 -4.43
CA GLU A 239 4.96 -24.22 -3.81
C GLU A 239 5.98 -23.59 -4.76
N ALA A 240 6.88 -22.78 -4.21
CA ALA A 240 7.91 -22.07 -4.97
C ALA A 240 9.19 -21.88 -4.16
N VAL A 241 10.31 -21.81 -4.88
CA VAL A 241 11.61 -21.42 -4.34
C VAL A 241 11.88 -19.96 -4.69
N LEU A 242 12.17 -19.17 -3.68
CA LEU A 242 12.59 -17.78 -3.83
C LEU A 242 14.09 -17.67 -3.54
N ASP A 243 14.85 -17.15 -4.49
CA ASP A 243 16.26 -16.83 -4.29
C ASP A 243 16.39 -15.52 -3.53
N ALA A 244 17.31 -15.46 -2.57
CA ALA A 244 17.55 -14.30 -1.73
C ALA A 244 18.92 -13.68 -1.99
N GLU A 245 18.91 -12.41 -2.36
CA GLU A 245 20.09 -11.58 -2.54
C GLU A 245 20.04 -10.43 -1.51
N GLY A 246 20.65 -10.66 -0.35
CA GLY A 246 20.45 -9.80 0.81
C GLY A 246 18.98 -9.82 1.27
N ALA A 247 18.32 -8.67 1.25
CA ALA A 247 16.90 -8.52 1.59
C ALA A 247 15.98 -8.70 0.38
N ALA A 248 16.51 -8.53 -0.84
CA ALA A 248 15.76 -8.73 -2.07
C ALA A 248 15.46 -10.21 -2.28
N LEU A 249 14.31 -10.47 -2.90
CA LEU A 249 13.89 -11.80 -3.28
C LEU A 249 13.63 -11.83 -4.79
N LYS A 250 13.85 -12.98 -5.42
CA LYS A 250 13.49 -13.27 -6.81
C LYS A 250 12.76 -14.61 -6.85
N LEU A 251 11.75 -14.76 -7.71
CA LEU A 251 11.11 -16.05 -7.93
C LEU A 251 12.05 -16.94 -8.75
N GLY A 252 12.65 -17.95 -8.10
CA GLY A 252 13.56 -18.89 -8.76
C GLY A 252 12.80 -19.94 -9.57
N CYS A 253 11.92 -20.70 -8.91
CA CYS A 253 11.06 -21.67 -9.60
C CYS A 253 9.72 -21.89 -8.87
N ILE A 254 8.72 -22.34 -9.63
CA ILE A 254 7.47 -22.87 -9.09
C ILE A 254 7.57 -24.41 -9.14
N ALA A 255 7.54 -25.05 -7.97
CA ALA A 255 7.75 -26.49 -7.77
C ALA A 255 6.49 -27.32 -8.07
N GLU A 256 5.74 -26.92 -9.09
CA GLU A 256 4.47 -27.54 -9.49
C GLU A 256 4.58 -28.19 -10.87
N LYS A 257 3.56 -28.97 -11.26
CA LYS A 257 3.44 -29.53 -12.61
C LYS A 257 3.28 -28.43 -13.68
N ALA A 258 3.55 -28.77 -14.94
CA ALA A 258 3.54 -27.80 -16.04
C ALA A 258 2.19 -27.10 -16.21
N GLU A 259 1.08 -27.82 -15.99
CA GLU A 259 -0.28 -27.30 -16.10
C GLU A 259 -0.54 -26.23 -15.04
N THR A 260 -0.14 -26.46 -13.80
CA THR A 260 -0.26 -25.50 -12.69
C THR A 260 0.59 -24.25 -12.95
N ARG A 261 1.81 -24.41 -13.47
CA ARG A 261 2.67 -23.27 -13.84
C ARG A 261 2.05 -22.44 -14.96
N ALA A 262 1.44 -23.07 -15.96
CA ALA A 262 0.71 -22.38 -17.01
C ALA A 262 -0.50 -21.61 -16.46
N ALA A 263 -1.23 -22.18 -15.49
CA ALA A 263 -2.32 -21.49 -14.80
C ALA A 263 -1.84 -20.25 -14.02
N VAL A 264 -0.72 -20.36 -13.29
CA VAL A 264 -0.10 -19.21 -12.61
C VAL A 264 0.28 -18.14 -13.62
N ALA A 265 0.97 -18.49 -14.71
CA ALA A 265 1.34 -17.53 -15.75
C ALA A 265 0.12 -16.82 -16.36
N ALA A 266 -0.97 -17.56 -16.59
CA ALA A 266 -2.23 -16.99 -17.07
C ALA A 266 -2.84 -16.00 -16.06
N ILE A 267 -2.83 -16.31 -14.76
CA ILE A 267 -3.28 -15.38 -13.70
C ILE A 267 -2.39 -14.15 -13.64
N GLN A 268 -1.08 -14.31 -13.71
CA GLN A 268 -0.11 -13.20 -13.71
C GLN A 268 -0.31 -12.29 -14.90
N GLN A 269 -0.54 -12.84 -16.10
CA GLN A 269 -0.83 -12.07 -17.30
C GLN A 269 -2.17 -11.34 -17.18
N ALA A 270 -3.23 -12.05 -16.75
CA ALA A 270 -4.57 -11.48 -16.60
C ALA A 270 -4.65 -10.36 -15.54
N SER A 271 -3.76 -10.39 -14.53
CA SER A 271 -3.66 -9.39 -13.47
C SER A 271 -2.56 -8.34 -13.68
N ALA A 272 -1.78 -8.42 -14.76
CA ALA A 272 -0.63 -7.52 -14.99
C ALA A 272 -1.03 -6.04 -15.04
N TRP A 273 -2.17 -5.74 -15.66
CA TRP A 273 -2.72 -4.38 -15.72
C TRP A 273 -2.98 -3.81 -14.32
N LYS A 274 -3.57 -4.62 -13.41
CA LYS A 274 -3.88 -4.22 -12.04
C LYS A 274 -2.62 -3.90 -11.26
N ARG A 275 -1.55 -4.69 -11.43
CA ARG A 275 -0.26 -4.44 -10.76
C ARG A 275 0.36 -3.12 -11.20
N ARG A 276 0.36 -2.83 -12.51
CA ARG A 276 0.86 -1.55 -13.03
C ARG A 276 0.02 -0.38 -12.56
N ALA A 277 -1.31 -0.49 -12.59
CA ALA A 277 -2.23 0.52 -12.07
C ALA A 277 -1.99 0.83 -10.58
N LEU A 278 -1.81 -0.20 -9.75
CA LEU A 278 -1.52 -0.02 -8.32
C LEU A 278 -0.12 0.56 -8.08
N ALA A 279 0.87 0.20 -8.91
CA ALA A 279 2.21 0.80 -8.84
C ALA A 279 2.16 2.31 -9.17
N GLU A 280 1.42 2.70 -10.22
CA GLU A 280 1.21 4.11 -10.59
C GLU A 280 0.51 4.88 -9.47
N MET A 281 -0.57 4.31 -8.91
CA MET A 281 -1.28 4.87 -7.76
C MET A 281 -0.33 5.12 -6.57
N ARG A 282 0.53 4.16 -6.21
CA ARG A 282 1.51 4.33 -5.12
C ARG A 282 2.58 5.38 -5.44
N GLY A 283 3.00 5.46 -6.70
CA GLY A 283 3.90 6.52 -7.18
C GLY A 283 3.31 7.90 -6.91
N VAL A 284 2.06 8.10 -7.32
CA VAL A 284 1.31 9.35 -7.09
C VAL A 284 1.09 9.64 -5.60
N VAL A 285 0.77 8.63 -4.78
CA VAL A 285 0.74 8.82 -3.31
C VAL A 285 2.09 9.32 -2.81
N GLY A 286 3.19 8.76 -3.31
CA GLY A 286 4.55 9.20 -2.99
C GLY A 286 4.80 10.67 -3.32
N ASP A 287 4.30 11.13 -4.46
CA ASP A 287 4.35 12.53 -4.86
C ASP A 287 3.51 13.44 -3.95
N LEU A 288 2.25 13.07 -3.69
CA LEU A 288 1.33 13.88 -2.87
C LEU A 288 1.85 14.02 -1.42
N VAL A 289 2.44 12.95 -0.86
CA VAL A 289 3.09 12.98 0.46
C VAL A 289 4.30 13.90 0.45
N ALA A 290 5.11 13.88 -0.62
CA ALA A 290 6.28 14.73 -0.73
C ALA A 290 5.93 16.21 -0.92
N GLU A 291 4.90 16.49 -1.71
CA GLU A 291 4.36 17.84 -1.95
C GLU A 291 3.69 18.41 -0.70
N GLY A 292 3.23 17.56 0.21
CA GLY A 292 2.67 17.98 1.49
C GLY A 292 1.48 18.93 1.33
N LEU A 293 0.59 18.64 0.37
CA LEU A 293 -0.55 19.50 0.03
C LEU A 293 -1.31 19.95 1.27
N ARG A 294 -1.70 21.23 1.28
CA ARG A 294 -2.38 21.82 2.44
C ARG A 294 -3.74 21.14 2.65
N PHE A 295 -4.09 20.89 3.90
CA PHE A 295 -5.45 20.51 4.24
C PHE A 295 -6.40 21.68 3.94
N ASP A 296 -7.54 21.39 3.31
CA ASP A 296 -8.51 22.42 2.97
C ASP A 296 -9.28 22.89 4.21
N ARG A 297 -8.63 23.75 4.98
CA ARG A 297 -9.17 24.44 6.14
C ARG A 297 -8.48 25.79 6.29
N PRO A 298 -9.22 26.89 6.48
CA PRO A 298 -8.63 28.18 6.80
C PRO A 298 -7.71 28.13 8.03
N SER A 299 -6.62 28.88 7.99
CA SER A 299 -5.71 29.04 9.13
C SER A 299 -6.46 29.58 10.34
N GLY A 300 -6.23 29.00 11.52
CA GLY A 300 -6.89 29.40 12.78
C GLY A 300 -8.19 28.65 13.07
N GLU A 301 -8.76 27.93 12.10
CA GLU A 301 -9.94 27.10 12.32
C GLU A 301 -9.58 25.79 13.06
N GLU A 302 -10.21 25.54 14.20
CA GLU A 302 -9.98 24.33 14.99
C GLU A 302 -10.89 23.17 14.56
N GLY A 303 -12.12 23.49 14.15
CA GLY A 303 -13.18 22.53 13.83
C GLY A 303 -13.25 22.11 12.36
N PRO A 304 -14.14 21.16 12.02
CA PRO A 304 -14.39 20.75 10.64
C PRO A 304 -15.37 21.67 9.89
N ASP A 305 -15.93 22.69 10.55
CA ASP A 305 -17.09 23.45 10.05
C ASP A 305 -16.78 24.25 8.76
N ARG A 306 -15.50 24.57 8.54
CA ARG A 306 -15.00 25.26 7.34
C ARG A 306 -14.09 24.38 6.48
N ASP A 307 -14.10 23.06 6.70
CA ASP A 307 -13.37 22.13 5.85
C ASP A 307 -13.94 22.21 4.42
N GLY A 308 -13.07 22.39 3.44
CA GLY A 308 -13.44 22.50 2.05
C GLY A 308 -13.70 23.92 1.52
N GLN A 309 -13.46 24.97 2.29
CA GLN A 309 -13.71 26.34 1.83
C GLN A 309 -12.61 26.92 0.93
N LEU A 310 -11.36 26.48 1.08
CA LEU A 310 -10.21 27.04 0.36
C LEU A 310 -10.16 26.59 -1.09
N ARG A 311 -10.49 25.33 -1.44
CA ARG A 311 -10.31 24.80 -2.80
C ARG A 311 -11.13 25.55 -3.86
N PRO A 312 -12.40 25.95 -3.62
CA PRO A 312 -13.13 26.78 -4.57
C PRO A 312 -12.46 28.14 -4.82
N VAL A 313 -11.97 28.80 -3.77
CA VAL A 313 -11.28 30.10 -3.87
C VAL A 313 -9.91 29.94 -4.55
N TRP A 314 -9.17 28.90 -4.21
CA TRP A 314 -7.94 28.51 -4.87
C TRP A 314 -8.15 28.29 -6.37
N MET A 315 -9.23 27.61 -6.77
CA MET A 315 -9.53 27.32 -8.18
C MET A 315 -9.78 28.61 -8.98
N ASP A 316 -10.58 29.55 -8.45
CA ASP A 316 -10.80 30.84 -9.11
C ASP A 316 -9.50 31.63 -9.27
N ALA A 317 -8.68 31.69 -8.21
CA ALA A 317 -7.37 32.34 -8.25
C ALA A 317 -6.41 31.68 -9.25
N TYR A 318 -6.36 30.34 -9.26
CA TYR A 318 -5.58 29.54 -10.20
C TYR A 318 -5.96 29.83 -11.65
N LEU A 319 -7.25 29.77 -11.98
CA LEU A 319 -7.75 30.03 -13.34
C LEU A 319 -7.51 31.48 -13.80
N ARG A 320 -7.41 32.43 -12.87
CA ARG A 320 -7.01 33.82 -13.14
C ARG A 320 -5.50 34.03 -13.23
N GLY A 321 -4.69 32.99 -13.04
CA GLY A 321 -3.23 33.07 -13.06
C GLY A 321 -2.62 33.80 -11.85
N GLN A 322 -3.38 33.93 -10.75
CA GLN A 322 -2.90 34.56 -9.53
C GLN A 322 -1.84 33.70 -8.84
N GLN A 323 -0.94 34.34 -8.09
CA GLN A 323 0.09 33.64 -7.31
C GLN A 323 -0.38 33.27 -5.91
N SER A 324 -1.42 33.96 -5.42
CA SER A 324 -2.01 33.77 -4.10
C SER A 324 -3.47 34.19 -4.10
N PHE A 325 -4.22 33.73 -3.11
CA PHE A 325 -5.59 34.14 -2.83
C PHE A 325 -5.76 34.46 -1.34
N GLN A 326 -6.80 35.19 -0.99
CA GLN A 326 -7.11 35.55 0.40
C GLN A 326 -8.40 34.89 0.86
N VAL A 327 -8.38 34.36 2.09
CA VAL A 327 -9.57 33.95 2.83
C VAL A 327 -9.40 34.52 4.23
N ASP A 328 -10.36 35.33 4.64
CA ASP A 328 -10.25 36.22 5.80
C ASP A 328 -9.00 37.11 5.67
N GLU A 329 -8.21 37.28 6.73
CA GLU A 329 -6.98 38.09 6.71
C GLU A 329 -5.72 37.29 6.32
N THR A 330 -5.88 36.03 5.89
CA THR A 330 -4.75 35.15 5.56
C THR A 330 -4.58 35.02 4.06
N SER A 331 -3.32 35.17 3.59
CA SER A 331 -2.94 34.88 2.21
C SER A 331 -2.46 33.43 2.06
N TYR A 332 -2.93 32.78 1.00
CA TYR A 332 -2.64 31.39 0.65
C TYR A 332 -2.00 31.34 -0.73
N PRO A 333 -0.89 30.62 -0.91
CA PRO A 333 -0.27 30.47 -2.23
C PRO A 333 -1.09 29.57 -3.15
N VAL A 334 -1.06 29.86 -4.45
CA VAL A 334 -1.65 29.01 -5.51
C VAL A 334 -0.68 27.91 -5.94
N PHE A 335 0.62 28.21 -5.94
CA PHE A 335 1.70 27.33 -6.34
C PHE A 335 2.67 27.08 -5.18
N ASP A 336 3.35 25.94 -5.18
CA ASP A 336 4.45 25.66 -4.25
C ASP A 336 5.72 26.44 -4.62
N SER A 337 6.80 26.25 -3.85
CA SER A 337 8.09 26.90 -4.13
C SER A 337 8.72 26.46 -5.46
N ALA A 338 8.40 25.26 -5.95
CA ALA A 338 8.85 24.75 -7.25
C ALA A 338 7.97 25.22 -8.41
N GLY A 339 6.89 25.96 -8.14
CA GLY A 339 5.92 26.41 -9.14
C GLY A 339 4.89 25.36 -9.53
N LYS A 340 4.78 24.23 -8.83
CA LYS A 340 3.69 23.27 -9.05
C LYS A 340 2.39 23.80 -8.46
N ALA A 341 1.26 23.51 -9.11
CA ALA A 341 -0.05 23.82 -8.57
C ALA A 341 -0.21 23.18 -7.17
N TRP A 342 -0.73 23.95 -6.21
CA TRP A 342 -0.79 23.54 -4.81
C TRP A 342 -2.23 23.57 -4.26
N PRO A 343 -3.14 22.75 -4.83
CA PRO A 343 -4.55 22.74 -4.44
C PRO A 343 -4.75 22.28 -3.00
N PRO A 344 -5.59 22.96 -2.21
CA PRO A 344 -6.04 22.44 -0.91
C PRO A 344 -6.83 21.13 -1.08
N GLN A 345 -6.70 20.23 -0.11
CA GLN A 345 -7.35 18.90 -0.14
C GLN A 345 -8.00 18.55 1.20
N VAL A 346 -9.18 17.91 1.15
CA VAL A 346 -9.66 17.06 2.26
C VAL A 346 -9.34 15.58 1.97
N CYS A 347 -9.71 14.68 2.87
CA CYS A 347 -9.41 13.24 2.74
C CYS A 347 -9.96 12.60 1.46
N VAL A 348 -11.18 12.95 1.03
CA VAL A 348 -11.74 12.43 -0.24
C VAL A 348 -11.03 13.03 -1.45
N ASP A 349 -10.67 14.32 -1.43
CA ASP A 349 -9.89 14.91 -2.52
C ASP A 349 -8.56 14.16 -2.68
N PHE A 350 -7.88 13.79 -1.60
CA PHE A 350 -6.64 13.01 -1.67
C PHE A 350 -6.83 11.68 -2.41
N VAL A 351 -7.91 10.95 -2.12
CA VAL A 351 -8.24 9.69 -2.80
C VAL A 351 -8.53 9.92 -4.29
N LEU A 352 -9.41 10.86 -4.62
CA LEU A 352 -9.81 11.12 -6.00
C LEU A 352 -8.66 11.71 -6.82
N ASP A 353 -7.96 12.70 -6.28
CA ASP A 353 -6.77 13.32 -6.89
C ASP A 353 -5.67 12.28 -7.12
N THR A 354 -5.53 11.25 -6.25
CA THR A 354 -4.59 10.14 -6.47
C THR A 354 -4.94 9.36 -7.74
N TYR A 355 -6.20 8.96 -7.91
CA TYR A 355 -6.64 8.23 -9.11
C TYR A 355 -6.56 9.11 -10.37
N GLU A 356 -6.98 10.37 -10.28
CA GLU A 356 -6.93 11.30 -11.41
C GLU A 356 -5.50 11.54 -11.88
N ARG A 357 -4.59 11.82 -10.95
CA ARG A 357 -3.18 12.07 -11.29
C ARG A 357 -2.50 10.80 -11.81
N ALA A 358 -2.82 9.63 -11.27
CA ALA A 358 -2.34 8.35 -11.79
C ALA A 358 -2.85 8.07 -13.22
N ALA A 359 -4.01 8.63 -13.58
CA ALA A 359 -4.54 8.59 -14.94
C ALA A 359 -4.06 9.75 -15.84
N GLY A 360 -3.19 10.63 -15.34
CA GLY A 360 -2.66 11.80 -16.06
C GLY A 360 -3.50 13.07 -15.99
N THR A 361 -4.56 13.11 -15.17
CA THR A 361 -5.35 14.33 -14.94
C THR A 361 -4.74 15.16 -13.83
N TRP A 362 -4.23 16.35 -14.14
CA TRP A 362 -3.66 17.26 -13.14
C TRP A 362 -3.66 18.72 -13.57
N PHE A 363 -3.23 19.61 -12.68
CA PHE A 363 -3.11 21.04 -12.93
C PHE A 363 -1.74 21.38 -13.53
N THR A 364 -1.71 22.31 -14.50
CA THR A 364 -0.49 22.89 -15.07
C THR A 364 0.29 23.72 -14.04
N GLY A 365 1.60 23.88 -14.28
CA GLY A 365 2.49 24.63 -13.39
C GLY A 365 2.45 26.14 -13.58
N ARG A 366 3.18 26.86 -12.72
CA ARG A 366 3.40 28.31 -12.82
C ARG A 366 4.16 28.62 -14.11
N GLY A 367 3.66 29.62 -14.85
CA GLY A 367 4.23 30.05 -16.14
C GLY A 367 3.57 29.38 -17.35
N GLU A 368 2.80 28.31 -17.14
CA GLU A 368 1.92 27.73 -18.14
C GLU A 368 0.54 28.40 -18.09
N ARG A 369 -0.25 28.27 -19.17
CA ARG A 369 -1.65 28.73 -19.15
C ARG A 369 -2.42 27.89 -18.12
N PRO A 370 -3.03 28.50 -17.08
CA PRO A 370 -3.74 27.75 -16.05
C PRO A 370 -4.82 26.88 -16.67
N ALA A 371 -4.62 25.57 -16.56
CA ALA A 371 -5.53 24.56 -17.05
C ALA A 371 -5.48 23.33 -16.16
N ARG A 372 -6.55 22.54 -16.19
CA ARG A 372 -6.52 21.16 -15.70
C ARG A 372 -6.35 20.27 -16.92
N VAL A 373 -5.14 19.72 -17.09
CA VAL A 373 -4.84 18.74 -18.13
C VAL A 373 -5.68 17.51 -17.85
N ARG A 374 -6.39 17.05 -18.88
CA ARG A 374 -7.27 15.90 -18.78
C ARG A 374 -6.54 14.64 -19.21
N GLY A 375 -6.48 13.65 -18.32
CA GLY A 375 -5.98 12.31 -18.56
C GLY A 375 -7.10 11.30 -18.84
N LYS A 376 -6.84 10.03 -18.55
CA LYS A 376 -7.77 8.91 -18.82
C LYS A 376 -8.96 8.87 -17.85
N LEU A 377 -8.87 9.54 -16.70
CA LEU A 377 -9.90 9.59 -15.65
C LEU A 377 -10.09 11.01 -15.15
N ASP A 378 -11.32 11.49 -15.14
CA ASP A 378 -11.71 12.77 -14.55
C ASP A 378 -13.05 12.61 -13.82
N PHE A 379 -13.06 12.75 -12.49
CA PHE A 379 -14.26 12.61 -11.70
C PHE A 379 -15.24 13.78 -11.88
N ASN A 380 -14.81 14.93 -12.43
CA ASN A 380 -15.74 16.01 -12.76
C ASN A 380 -16.78 15.54 -13.80
N ASP A 381 -16.46 14.56 -14.63
CA ASP A 381 -17.37 13.99 -15.63
C ASP A 381 -18.36 12.97 -15.07
N THR A 382 -18.16 12.53 -13.82
CA THR A 382 -18.97 11.46 -13.21
C THR A 382 -20.21 11.98 -12.51
N GLY A 383 -20.29 13.29 -12.26
CA GLY A 383 -21.43 13.96 -11.65
C GLY A 383 -21.65 13.62 -10.18
N ILE A 384 -20.57 13.41 -9.41
CA ILE A 384 -20.61 13.27 -7.95
C ILE A 384 -21.19 14.56 -7.35
N PRO A 385 -22.33 14.52 -6.63
CA PRO A 385 -22.99 15.74 -6.14
C PRO A 385 -22.11 16.53 -5.16
N ASN A 386 -21.43 15.84 -4.25
CA ASN A 386 -20.48 16.42 -3.31
C ASN A 386 -19.22 15.55 -3.25
N ARG A 387 -18.25 15.82 -4.12
CA ARG A 387 -17.01 15.05 -4.25
C ARG A 387 -16.10 15.08 -3.02
N ARG A 388 -16.44 15.86 -1.99
CA ARG A 388 -15.55 16.17 -0.86
C ARG A 388 -16.00 15.55 0.45
N ALA A 389 -17.28 15.17 0.55
CA ALA A 389 -17.84 14.52 1.72
C ALA A 389 -17.67 13.00 1.65
N VAL A 390 -17.22 12.40 2.75
CA VAL A 390 -16.98 10.95 2.85
C VAL A 390 -18.28 10.17 2.64
N LEU A 391 -19.42 10.60 3.19
CA LEU A 391 -20.70 9.93 2.94
C LEU A 391 -21.14 10.01 1.48
N ALA A 392 -21.05 11.20 0.88
CA ALA A 392 -21.44 11.41 -0.51
C ALA A 392 -20.56 10.60 -1.49
N PHE A 393 -19.28 10.39 -1.19
CA PHE A 393 -18.44 9.47 -1.95
C PHE A 393 -18.92 8.01 -1.85
N GLY A 394 -19.30 7.56 -0.64
CA GLY A 394 -19.86 6.23 -0.43
C GLY A 394 -21.17 6.01 -1.19
N GLU A 395 -22.10 6.97 -1.11
CA GLU A 395 -23.38 6.95 -1.84
C GLU A 395 -23.15 6.94 -3.36
N PHE A 396 -22.27 7.81 -3.87
CA PHE A 396 -21.89 7.80 -5.27
C PHE A 396 -21.31 6.45 -5.72
N ALA A 397 -20.47 5.83 -4.90
CA ALA A 397 -19.91 4.52 -5.22
C ALA A 397 -20.98 3.43 -5.28
N GLU A 398 -22.01 3.50 -4.43
CA GLU A 398 -23.17 2.59 -4.46
C GLU A 398 -24.04 2.80 -5.71
N GLU A 399 -24.19 4.05 -6.14
CA GLU A 399 -24.90 4.41 -7.39
C GLU A 399 -24.10 4.06 -8.66
N ARG A 400 -22.81 3.74 -8.53
CA ARG A 400 -21.89 3.41 -9.64
C ARG A 400 -21.31 2.00 -9.50
N PRO A 401 -22.15 0.95 -9.52
CA PRO A 401 -21.69 -0.44 -9.47
C PRO A 401 -20.88 -0.85 -10.72
N ASP A 402 -20.88 -0.03 -11.78
CA ASP A 402 -20.01 -0.17 -12.94
C ASP A 402 -18.55 0.24 -12.64
N LEU A 403 -18.35 1.11 -11.65
CA LEU A 403 -17.03 1.62 -11.25
C LEU A 403 -16.54 1.05 -9.93
N PHE A 404 -17.44 0.69 -9.03
CA PHE A 404 -17.11 0.31 -7.67
C PHE A 404 -17.89 -0.90 -7.17
N GLU A 405 -17.24 -1.67 -6.29
CA GLU A 405 -17.90 -2.59 -5.38
C GLU A 405 -17.91 -1.95 -3.98
N VAL A 406 -19.09 -1.83 -3.37
CA VAL A 406 -19.24 -1.24 -2.04
C VAL A 406 -19.68 -2.30 -1.03
N ARG A 407 -19.04 -2.30 0.14
CA ARG A 407 -19.47 -3.05 1.33
C ARG A 407 -19.63 -2.08 2.51
N ARG A 408 -20.76 -2.12 3.21
CA ARG A 408 -20.95 -1.43 4.49
C ARG A 408 -20.66 -2.39 5.65
N PHE A 409 -19.96 -1.88 6.66
CA PHE A 409 -19.77 -2.59 7.92
C PHE A 409 -20.95 -2.29 8.84
N GLN A 410 -21.58 -3.33 9.41
CA GLN A 410 -22.81 -3.19 10.21
C GLN A 410 -22.76 -4.02 11.50
N GLY A 411 -23.59 -3.67 12.47
CA GLY A 411 -23.75 -4.43 13.72
C GLY A 411 -22.41 -4.69 14.43
N GLU A 412 -22.13 -5.96 14.70
CA GLU A 412 -20.92 -6.42 15.40
C GLU A 412 -19.63 -6.22 14.60
N GLU A 413 -19.70 -6.02 13.28
CA GLU A 413 -18.52 -5.70 12.46
C GLU A 413 -17.99 -4.29 12.75
N ARG A 414 -18.82 -3.40 13.31
CA ARG A 414 -18.43 -2.01 13.64
C ARG A 414 -17.69 -1.94 14.97
N VAL A 415 -16.56 -2.64 15.05
CA VAL A 415 -15.68 -2.61 16.21
C VAL A 415 -15.06 -1.22 16.37
N GLN A 416 -15.26 -0.61 17.52
CA GLN A 416 -14.63 0.68 17.84
C GLN A 416 -13.15 0.47 18.16
N PHE A 417 -12.29 1.40 17.75
CA PHE A 417 -10.85 1.31 18.03
C PHE A 417 -10.51 1.30 19.53
N GLY A 418 -11.37 1.84 20.39
CA GLY A 418 -11.25 1.74 21.84
C GLY A 418 -11.18 0.29 22.33
N ALA A 419 -11.83 -0.65 21.63
CA ALA A 419 -11.67 -2.09 21.81
C ALA A 419 -10.50 -2.61 20.95
N ARG A 420 -9.30 -2.08 21.20
CA ARG A 420 -8.13 -2.17 20.31
C ARG A 420 -7.80 -3.59 19.84
N GLU A 421 -7.72 -4.55 20.76
CA GLU A 421 -7.41 -5.95 20.42
C GLU A 421 -8.48 -6.55 19.50
N GLN A 422 -9.76 -6.37 19.83
CA GLN A 422 -10.88 -6.81 19.01
C GLN A 422 -10.87 -6.14 17.62
N PHE A 423 -10.52 -4.85 17.54
CA PHE A 423 -10.44 -4.13 16.27
C PHE A 423 -9.37 -4.72 15.35
N PHE A 424 -8.16 -4.96 15.87
CA PHE A 424 -7.10 -5.56 15.07
C PHE A 424 -7.37 -7.02 14.73
N GLN A 425 -7.96 -7.79 15.65
CA GLN A 425 -8.39 -9.16 15.36
C GLN A 425 -9.43 -9.17 14.23
N ASN A 426 -10.41 -8.27 14.27
CA ASN A 426 -11.41 -8.15 13.21
C ASN A 426 -10.77 -7.85 11.83
N LEU A 427 -9.77 -6.97 11.77
CA LEU A 427 -9.02 -6.71 10.54
C LEU A 427 -8.23 -7.93 10.04
N VAL A 428 -7.68 -8.74 10.94
CA VAL A 428 -6.95 -9.98 10.58
C VAL A 428 -7.93 -11.03 10.05
N ASP A 429 -9.06 -11.23 10.73
CA ASP A 429 -10.08 -12.20 10.33
C ASP A 429 -10.70 -11.87 8.96
N HIS A 430 -10.71 -10.59 8.60
CA HIS A 430 -11.23 -10.07 7.33
C HIS A 430 -10.12 -9.53 6.41
N ALA A 431 -8.89 -10.04 6.53
CA ALA A 431 -7.74 -9.57 5.76
C ALA A 431 -7.92 -9.68 4.24
N ASP A 432 -8.74 -10.63 3.76
CA ASP A 432 -9.05 -10.79 2.33
C ASP A 432 -10.12 -9.79 1.82
N ASP A 433 -10.86 -9.15 2.73
CA ASP A 433 -11.92 -8.20 2.40
C ASP A 433 -11.40 -6.80 2.11
N VAL A 434 -10.22 -6.44 2.60
CA VAL A 434 -9.60 -5.13 2.38
C VAL A 434 -8.31 -5.33 1.60
N GLN A 435 -8.29 -4.84 0.37
CA GLN A 435 -7.25 -5.10 -0.61
C GLN A 435 -6.55 -3.80 -1.05
N PRO A 436 -5.33 -3.91 -1.62
CA PRO A 436 -4.67 -2.78 -2.25
C PRO A 436 -5.54 -2.14 -3.34
N GLY A 437 -5.65 -0.82 -3.31
CA GLY A 437 -6.54 -0.02 -4.14
C GLY A 437 -7.91 0.25 -3.52
N ASP A 438 -8.29 -0.44 -2.44
CA ASP A 438 -9.55 -0.15 -1.74
C ASP A 438 -9.47 1.21 -1.03
N VAL A 439 -10.63 1.86 -0.92
CA VAL A 439 -10.85 3.02 -0.06
C VAL A 439 -11.68 2.57 1.13
N VAL A 440 -11.17 2.78 2.34
CA VAL A 440 -11.88 2.46 3.58
C VAL A 440 -12.28 3.76 4.27
N ALA A 441 -13.56 3.88 4.60
CA ALA A 441 -14.06 4.98 5.42
C ALA A 441 -14.17 4.56 6.88
N ILE A 442 -13.79 5.47 7.77
CA ILE A 442 -14.00 5.36 9.21
C ILE A 442 -14.99 6.41 9.67
N HIS A 443 -15.81 6.06 10.67
CA HIS A 443 -16.88 6.91 11.17
C HIS A 443 -17.05 6.74 12.68
N GLY A 444 -17.17 7.85 13.39
CA GLY A 444 -17.51 7.84 14.82
C GLY A 444 -17.17 9.15 15.52
N LEU A 445 -17.44 9.19 16.82
CA LEU A 445 -17.23 10.38 17.63
C LEU A 445 -15.74 10.66 17.84
N LYS A 446 -15.35 11.93 17.76
CA LYS A 446 -14.05 12.41 18.23
C LYS A 446 -14.19 12.95 19.67
N ARG A 447 -13.09 13.43 20.25
CA ARG A 447 -13.04 14.00 21.60
C ARG A 447 -13.88 15.27 21.79
N ASP A 448 -14.29 15.91 20.69
CA ASP A 448 -15.17 17.08 20.66
C ASP A 448 -16.67 16.69 20.64
N ASP A 449 -16.97 15.40 20.83
CA ASP A 449 -18.32 14.80 20.75
C ASP A 449 -19.06 15.08 19.43
N ARG A 450 -18.33 15.44 18.38
CA ARG A 450 -18.86 15.52 17.02
C ARG A 450 -18.57 14.22 16.27
N ILE A 451 -19.45 13.88 15.33
CA ILE A 451 -19.22 12.78 14.40
C ILE A 451 -18.18 13.25 13.39
N HIS A 452 -17.09 12.49 13.27
CA HIS A 452 -16.06 12.73 12.28
C HIS A 452 -15.95 11.52 11.35
N GLN A 453 -15.58 11.82 10.11
CA GLN A 453 -15.44 10.86 9.03
C GLN A 453 -14.09 11.04 8.39
N HIS A 454 -13.53 9.96 7.84
CA HIS A 454 -12.26 10.02 7.16
C HIS A 454 -12.15 8.90 6.14
N ALA A 455 -11.62 9.21 4.96
CA ALA A 455 -11.35 8.25 3.89
C ALA A 455 -9.85 7.91 3.87
N ILE A 456 -9.55 6.62 3.71
CA ILE A 456 -8.20 6.06 3.77
C ILE A 456 -7.99 5.22 2.52
N LEU A 457 -6.89 5.45 1.80
CA LEU A 457 -6.49 4.64 0.66
C LEU A 457 -5.59 3.49 1.14
N VAL A 458 -5.90 2.26 0.74
CA VAL A 458 -5.07 1.08 1.03
C VAL A 458 -4.06 0.90 -0.10
N GLU A 459 -2.78 1.15 0.18
CA GLU A 459 -1.69 1.03 -0.81
C GLU A 459 -1.18 -0.41 -0.98
N TRP A 460 -1.14 -1.18 0.12
CA TRP A 460 -0.63 -2.56 0.11
C TRP A 460 -1.11 -3.35 1.35
N SER A 461 -1.09 -4.68 1.22
CA SER A 461 -1.33 -5.63 2.31
C SER A 461 -0.06 -6.43 2.55
N ASP A 462 0.18 -6.83 3.80
CA ASP A 462 1.29 -7.74 4.13
C ASP A 462 1.02 -9.09 3.46
N PRO A 463 1.89 -9.59 2.57
CA PRO A 463 1.67 -10.87 1.91
C PRO A 463 1.66 -12.06 2.88
N VAL A 464 2.23 -11.96 4.08
CA VAL A 464 2.27 -13.09 5.02
C VAL A 464 0.94 -13.24 5.74
N THR A 465 0.45 -12.16 6.35
CA THR A 465 -0.78 -12.17 7.16
C THR A 465 -2.03 -11.79 6.36
N GLY A 466 -1.84 -11.12 5.24
CA GLY A 466 -2.89 -10.46 4.49
C GLY A 466 -3.34 -9.11 5.04
N PHE A 467 -2.81 -8.71 6.19
CA PHE A 467 -3.26 -7.51 6.90
C PHE A 467 -3.06 -6.25 6.04
N PRO A 468 -4.07 -5.37 5.92
CA PRO A 468 -3.97 -4.13 5.14
C PRO A 468 -3.07 -3.11 5.87
N ALA A 469 -1.76 -3.24 5.71
CA ALA A 469 -0.77 -2.49 6.50
C ALA A 469 -0.38 -1.14 5.89
N GLY A 470 -0.40 -1.02 4.56
CA GLY A 470 -0.03 0.19 3.85
C GLY A 470 -1.22 1.13 3.68
N LEU A 471 -1.28 2.19 4.47
CA LEU A 471 -2.37 3.16 4.39
C LEU A 471 -1.83 4.55 4.03
N ALA A 472 -2.55 5.25 3.18
CA ALA A 472 -2.31 6.64 2.86
C ALA A 472 -3.56 7.47 3.11
N ASP A 473 -3.38 8.63 3.72
CA ASP A 473 -4.46 9.53 4.04
C ASP A 473 -4.05 11.01 4.02
N GLN A 474 -5.05 11.88 4.11
CA GLN A 474 -4.87 13.33 4.22
C GLN A 474 -5.60 13.84 5.46
N MET A 475 -4.98 13.62 6.63
CA MET A 475 -5.39 14.23 7.89
C MET A 475 -4.40 15.34 8.25
N LYS A 476 -4.76 16.60 7.96
CA LYS A 476 -3.92 17.82 8.03
C LYS A 476 -2.81 17.95 6.98
N ARG A 477 -2.08 16.88 6.66
CA ARG A 477 -1.14 16.81 5.52
C ARG A 477 -1.06 15.37 4.99
N PRO A 478 -0.79 15.14 3.70
CA PRO A 478 -0.78 13.80 3.15
C PRO A 478 0.33 12.99 3.78
N ARG A 479 0.02 11.77 4.23
CA ARG A 479 1.00 10.88 4.87
C ARG A 479 0.68 9.43 4.58
N ARG A 480 1.71 8.61 4.65
CA ARG A 480 1.56 7.17 4.91
C ARG A 480 1.45 6.96 6.41
N ARG A 481 0.45 6.19 6.85
CA ARG A 481 0.18 5.94 8.27
C ARG A 481 -0.16 4.46 8.48
N THR A 482 -0.18 4.08 9.75
CA THR A 482 -0.71 2.78 10.20
C THR A 482 -2.14 2.96 10.70
N TRP A 483 -2.88 1.85 10.84
CA TRP A 483 -4.20 1.88 11.48
C TRP A 483 -4.15 2.53 12.87
N GLU A 484 -3.15 2.18 13.68
CA GLU A 484 -2.93 2.79 14.99
C GLU A 484 -2.79 4.32 14.88
N GLY A 485 -1.95 4.79 13.96
CA GLY A 485 -1.69 6.23 13.77
C GLY A 485 -2.92 7.03 13.31
N ILE A 486 -3.81 6.42 12.52
CA ILE A 486 -5.05 7.05 12.06
C ILE A 486 -6.12 6.99 13.16
N MET A 487 -6.31 5.83 13.78
CA MET A 487 -7.44 5.58 14.68
C MET A 487 -7.23 6.13 16.09
N ALA A 488 -5.97 6.26 16.56
CA ALA A 488 -5.67 6.77 17.90
C ALA A 488 -6.17 8.20 18.17
N GLU A 489 -6.37 9.00 17.12
CA GLU A 489 -6.91 10.37 17.25
C GLU A 489 -8.40 10.40 17.64
N ALA A 490 -9.12 9.30 17.42
CA ALA A 490 -10.56 9.19 17.71
C ALA A 490 -10.98 7.74 18.00
N PRO A 491 -10.77 7.24 19.24
CA PRO A 491 -10.95 5.84 19.58
C PRO A 491 -12.39 5.32 19.48
N LYS A 492 -13.40 6.20 19.44
CA LYS A 492 -14.80 5.82 19.22
C LYS A 492 -15.14 5.59 17.74
N ARG A 493 -14.18 5.73 16.82
CA ARG A 493 -14.37 5.42 15.39
C ARG A 493 -14.29 3.92 15.15
N SER A 494 -15.08 3.46 14.18
CA SER A 494 -15.04 2.12 13.60
C SER A 494 -14.86 2.23 12.08
N LEU A 495 -14.61 1.10 11.42
CA LEU A 495 -14.83 1.02 9.97
C LEU A 495 -16.32 1.26 9.67
N TYR A 496 -16.60 1.88 8.51
CA TYR A 496 -17.95 2.26 8.10
C TYR A 496 -18.32 1.67 6.74
N TYR A 497 -17.51 1.90 5.72
CA TYR A 497 -17.63 1.20 4.45
C TYR A 497 -16.26 0.94 3.82
N ARG A 498 -16.23 0.02 2.85
CA ARG A 498 -15.14 -0.19 1.91
C ARG A 498 -15.67 0.00 0.50
N VAL A 499 -14.97 0.80 -0.29
CA VAL A 499 -15.19 1.01 -1.72
C VAL A 499 -14.01 0.42 -2.46
N ARG A 500 -14.26 -0.54 -3.34
CA ARG A 500 -13.25 -1.18 -4.18
C ARG A 500 -13.40 -0.71 -5.62
N PRO A 501 -12.38 -0.10 -6.23
CA PRO A 501 -12.43 0.26 -7.64
C PRO A 501 -12.41 -1.00 -8.51
N LEU A 502 -13.35 -1.07 -9.45
CA LEU A 502 -13.43 -2.13 -10.45
C LEU A 502 -12.49 -1.86 -11.63
N ARG A 503 -12.29 -2.86 -12.49
CA ARG A 503 -11.44 -2.73 -13.68
C ARG A 503 -11.75 -1.52 -14.55
N VAL A 504 -13.01 -1.13 -14.73
CA VAL A 504 -13.41 0.03 -15.55
C VAL A 504 -12.75 1.33 -15.08
N LEU A 505 -12.55 1.48 -13.77
CA LEU A 505 -11.89 2.63 -13.17
C LEU A 505 -10.38 2.38 -13.00
N LEU A 506 -10.01 1.27 -12.37
CA LEU A 506 -8.62 0.98 -12.03
C LEU A 506 -7.74 0.76 -13.27
N GLY A 507 -8.30 0.21 -14.35
CA GLY A 507 -7.61 0.04 -15.64
C GLY A 507 -7.20 1.38 -16.26
N ARG A 508 -7.93 2.47 -15.99
CA ARG A 508 -7.55 3.82 -16.45
C ARG A 508 -6.26 4.32 -15.82
N LEU A 509 -5.79 3.69 -14.75
CA LEU A 509 -4.50 4.02 -14.12
C LEU A 509 -3.35 3.18 -14.72
N ASP A 510 -3.64 2.13 -15.49
CA ASP A 510 -2.60 1.34 -16.14
C ASP A 510 -1.95 2.17 -17.25
N PRO A 511 -0.64 2.47 -17.18
CA PRO A 511 0.06 3.21 -18.22
C PRO A 511 0.01 2.49 -19.58
N ALA A 512 -0.06 1.15 -19.59
CA ALA A 512 -0.11 0.34 -20.81
C ALA A 512 -1.52 0.21 -21.41
N GLU A 513 -2.58 0.53 -20.65
CA GLU A 513 -3.94 0.51 -21.17
C GLU A 513 -4.14 1.71 -22.12
N PRO A 514 -4.54 1.49 -23.39
CA PRO A 514 -4.80 2.60 -24.29
C PRO A 514 -5.89 3.50 -23.71
N ALA A 515 -5.84 4.80 -24.03
CA ALA A 515 -6.88 5.72 -23.57
C ALA A 515 -8.24 5.19 -24.03
N ALA A 516 -9.08 4.83 -23.06
CA ALA A 516 -10.42 4.33 -23.36
C ALA A 516 -11.19 5.40 -24.14
N THR A 517 -11.76 5.01 -25.27
CA THR A 517 -12.53 5.91 -26.14
C THR A 517 -13.88 6.30 -25.51
N SER A 518 -14.34 5.56 -24.51
CA SER A 518 -15.62 5.82 -23.85
C SER A 518 -15.48 6.72 -22.62
N PRO A 519 -16.13 7.90 -22.59
CA PRO A 519 -16.22 8.72 -21.38
C PRO A 519 -16.96 7.95 -20.27
N LEU A 520 -16.64 8.24 -19.00
CA LEU A 520 -17.39 7.74 -17.82
C LEU A 520 -18.78 8.37 -17.67
N ALA A 521 -19.25 9.04 -18.73
CA ALA A 521 -20.50 9.78 -18.74
C ALA A 521 -21.62 8.88 -18.23
N LYS A 522 -22.52 9.47 -17.43
CA LYS A 522 -23.69 8.77 -16.92
C LYS A 522 -24.37 8.06 -18.09
N SER A 523 -24.45 6.73 -18.03
CA SER A 523 -25.51 6.04 -18.76
C SER A 523 -26.80 6.71 -18.27
N GLN A 524 -27.50 7.42 -19.16
CA GLN A 524 -28.77 8.02 -18.78
C GLN A 524 -29.62 6.94 -18.11
N PRO A 525 -30.21 7.22 -16.92
CA PRO A 525 -31.05 6.24 -16.24
C PRO A 525 -32.12 5.77 -17.23
N ARG A 526 -32.19 4.44 -17.44
CA ARG A 526 -33.22 3.81 -18.28
C ARG A 526 -34.58 3.88 -17.62
#